data_AF-A0A0B3RZT5-F1
#
_entry.id   AF-A0A0B3RZT5-F1
#
_cell.length_a   1.000
_cell.length_b   1.000
_cell.length_c   1.000
_cell.angle_alpha   90.00
_cell.angle_beta   90.00
_cell.angle_gamma   90.00
#
_symmetry.space_group_name_H-M   'P 1'
#
loop_
_entity.id
_entity.type
_entity.pdbx_description
1 polymer ?
#
loop_
_entity_poly.entity_id
_entity_poly.type
_entity_poly.pdbx_seq_one_letter_code
_entity_poly.pdbx_strand_id
1 'polypeptide(L)'
;MTKTTYVATAPDGSQHTRKTDRTYTHAVLLEGEEGWGAVGFCGRPDLAEKKRGEHPGSILVECGVLGDRAADMPEAVATEPTATSADEEKTVDQKIREAKVYVPEASEPKRTIGSLVQELLMDEALGYEAIVDQVMAEFPDAKTSVRSVASVAAVLRKKGADVPMRRKTKG
;
A
#
# COMPACT_ATOMS: atom_id res chain seq x y z
N MET A 1 4.51 -13.82 -24.78
CA MET A 1 4.13 -12.98 -23.61
C MET A 1 4.76 -11.61 -23.81
N THR A 2 3.94 -10.56 -23.88
CA THR A 2 4.41 -9.17 -23.95
C THR A 2 5.02 -8.79 -22.60
N LYS A 3 6.29 -8.35 -22.60
CA LYS A 3 6.95 -7.88 -21.39
C LYS A 3 6.60 -6.42 -21.19
N THR A 4 6.08 -6.10 -20.01
CA THR A 4 5.75 -4.74 -19.59
C THR A 4 6.98 -4.13 -18.93
N THR A 5 7.28 -2.87 -19.26
CA THR A 5 8.34 -2.10 -18.61
C THR A 5 7.71 -1.23 -17.55
N TYR A 6 8.08 -1.45 -16.28
CA TYR A 6 7.65 -0.63 -15.16
C TYR A 6 8.72 0.42 -14.84
N VAL A 7 8.29 1.61 -14.43
CA VAL A 7 9.14 2.73 -14.02
C VAL A 7 8.74 3.14 -12.61
N ALA A 8 9.74 3.34 -11.76
CA ALA A 8 9.61 3.89 -10.42
C ALA A 8 10.44 5.18 -10.35
N THR A 9 9.82 6.29 -9.95
CA THR A 9 10.49 7.59 -9.86
C THR A 9 10.77 7.91 -8.39
N ALA A 10 12.04 8.15 -8.08
CA ALA A 10 12.50 8.62 -6.79
C ALA A 10 12.19 10.12 -6.59
N PRO A 11 12.21 10.62 -5.35
CA PRO A 11 11.90 12.02 -5.02
C PRO A 11 12.93 13.02 -5.57
N ASP A 12 14.14 12.58 -5.91
CA ASP A 12 15.17 13.35 -6.61
C ASP A 12 14.94 13.42 -8.13
N GLY A 13 13.91 12.73 -8.65
CA GLY A 13 13.62 12.61 -10.08
C GLY A 13 14.30 11.43 -10.77
N SER A 14 15.13 10.65 -10.06
CA SER A 14 15.81 9.47 -10.61
C SER A 14 14.79 8.38 -10.94
N GLN A 15 14.92 7.80 -12.14
CA GLN A 15 13.99 6.77 -12.62
C GLN A 15 14.64 5.39 -12.65
N HIS A 16 13.94 4.41 -12.07
CA HIS A 16 14.35 3.01 -12.08
C HIS A 16 13.37 2.20 -12.91
N THR A 17 13.89 1.46 -13.89
CA THR A 17 13.05 0.66 -14.80
C THR A 17 13.25 -0.83 -14.62
N ARG A 18 12.17 -1.60 -14.80
CA ARG A 18 12.21 -3.06 -14.81
C ARG A 18 11.29 -3.65 -15.87
N LYS A 19 11.87 -4.44 -16.77
CA LYS A 19 11.13 -5.18 -17.80
C LYS A 19 10.76 -6.57 -17.30
N THR A 20 9.47 -6.87 -17.23
CA THR A 20 8.97 -8.16 -16.74
C THR A 20 7.64 -8.54 -17.39
N ASP A 21 7.31 -9.82 -17.34
CA ASP A 21 5.99 -10.38 -17.64
C ASP A 21 5.03 -10.32 -16.44
N ARG A 22 5.52 -9.95 -15.25
CA ARG A 22 4.73 -9.85 -14.01
C ARG A 22 4.13 -8.46 -13.82
N THR A 23 3.02 -8.37 -13.10
CA THR A 23 2.42 -7.10 -12.72
C THR A 23 3.06 -6.55 -11.45
N TYR A 24 3.66 -5.36 -11.56
CA TYR A 24 4.21 -4.62 -10.43
C TYR A 24 3.42 -3.33 -10.23
N THR A 25 3.04 -3.05 -8.99
CA THR A 25 2.25 -1.85 -8.62
C THR A 25 3.07 -0.87 -7.79
N HIS A 26 4.07 -1.38 -7.06
CA HIS A 26 4.90 -0.58 -6.16
C HIS A 26 6.37 -0.95 -6.31
N ALA A 27 7.25 0.01 -6.07
CA ALA A 27 8.68 -0.21 -5.92
C ALA A 27 9.16 0.35 -4.58
N VAL A 28 10.15 -0.32 -4.01
CA VAL A 28 10.84 0.13 -2.81
C VAL A 28 12.18 0.70 -3.25
N LEU A 29 12.39 1.98 -2.96
CA LEU A 29 13.62 2.70 -3.27
C LEU A 29 14.34 3.01 -1.96
N LEU A 30 15.66 2.91 -1.96
CA LEU A 30 16.51 3.21 -0.82
C LEU A 30 17.52 4.26 -1.24
N GLU A 31 17.66 5.29 -0.42
CA GLU A 31 18.70 6.29 -0.58
C GLU A 31 20.04 5.69 -0.12
N GLY A 32 21.00 5.60 -1.04
CA GLY A 32 22.37 5.20 -0.77
C GLY A 32 23.35 6.34 -1.04
N GLU A 33 24.65 6.07 -0.90
CA GLU A 33 25.71 7.07 -1.12
C GLU A 33 25.76 7.59 -2.56
N GLU A 34 25.33 6.79 -3.53
CA GLU A 34 25.27 7.15 -4.96
C GLU A 34 23.89 7.65 -5.40
N GLY A 35 22.98 7.91 -4.45
CA GLY A 35 21.60 8.34 -4.71
C GLY A 35 20.56 7.24 -4.50
N TRP A 36 19.37 7.43 -5.06
CA TRP A 36 18.28 6.48 -4.90
C TRP A 36 18.52 5.21 -5.72
N GLY A 37 18.30 4.05 -5.09
CA GLY A 37 18.41 2.74 -5.72
C GLY A 37 17.15 1.90 -5.54
N ALA A 38 16.72 1.19 -6.59
CA ALA A 38 15.58 0.29 -6.51
C ALA A 38 15.92 -1.03 -5.80
N VAL A 39 15.47 -1.16 -4.56
CA VAL A 39 15.60 -2.37 -3.73
C VAL A 39 14.68 -3.49 -4.22
N GLY A 40 13.52 -3.14 -4.80
CA GLY A 40 12.67 -4.14 -5.41
C GLY A 40 11.35 -3.62 -5.95
N PHE A 41 10.82 -4.35 -6.93
CA PHE A 41 9.49 -4.15 -7.48
C PHE A 41 8.54 -5.21 -6.91
N CYS A 42 7.39 -4.76 -6.43
CA CYS A 42 6.38 -5.54 -5.72
C CYS A 42 5.01 -5.36 -6.38
N GLY A 43 4.31 -6.48 -6.61
CA GLY A 43 2.97 -6.47 -7.23
C GLY A 43 1.85 -6.16 -6.24
N ARG A 44 2.16 -6.13 -4.95
CA ARG A 44 1.23 -5.94 -3.85
C ARG A 44 1.77 -4.90 -2.88
N PRO A 45 0.92 -3.97 -2.38
CA PRO A 45 1.34 -2.94 -1.43
C PRO A 45 1.84 -3.56 -0.12
N ASP A 46 1.19 -4.61 0.36
CA ASP A 46 1.55 -5.32 1.60
C ASP A 46 2.92 -6.01 1.53
N LEU A 47 3.37 -6.43 0.33
CA LEU A 47 4.74 -6.94 0.13
C LEU A 47 5.77 -5.81 0.08
N ALA A 48 5.40 -4.66 -0.48
CA ALA A 48 6.26 -3.49 -0.54
C ALA A 48 6.47 -2.88 0.85
N GLU A 49 5.42 -2.79 1.68
CA GLU A 49 5.53 -2.34 3.07
C GLU A 49 6.41 -3.26 3.91
N LYS A 50 6.23 -4.58 3.78
CA LYS A 50 7.10 -5.54 4.46
C LYS A 50 8.57 -5.32 4.07
N LYS A 51 8.84 -5.16 2.78
CA LYS A 51 10.19 -4.96 2.26
C LYS A 51 10.76 -3.61 2.69
N ARG A 52 9.93 -2.57 2.78
CA ARG A 52 10.32 -1.27 3.35
C ARG A 52 10.74 -1.41 4.82
N GLY A 53 10.04 -2.23 5.60
CA GLY A 53 10.40 -2.52 6.99
C GLY A 53 11.76 -3.22 7.15
N GLU A 54 12.21 -3.98 6.16
CA GLU A 54 13.53 -4.64 6.14
C GLU A 54 14.67 -3.65 5.81
N HIS A 55 14.35 -2.49 5.22
CA HIS A 55 15.32 -1.49 4.78
C HIS A 55 14.99 -0.10 5.39
N PRO A 56 15.49 0.22 6.60
CA PRO A 56 15.29 1.54 7.19
C PRO A 56 15.85 2.63 6.27
N GLY A 57 15.09 3.71 6.06
CA GLY A 57 15.42 4.76 5.08
C GLY A 57 14.88 4.52 3.67
N SER A 58 14.20 3.39 3.42
CA SER A 58 13.53 3.17 2.15
C SER A 58 12.16 3.85 2.08
N ILE A 59 11.82 4.29 0.87
CA ILE A 59 10.53 4.83 0.49
C ILE A 59 9.80 3.85 -0.42
N LEU A 60 8.48 3.99 -0.44
CA LEU A 60 7.61 3.20 -1.30
C LEU A 60 7.01 4.15 -2.33
N VAL A 61 7.19 3.82 -3.60
CA VAL A 61 6.70 4.59 -4.74
C VAL A 61 5.82 3.71 -5.62
N GLU A 62 4.82 4.32 -6.26
CA GLU A 62 3.98 3.60 -7.22
C GLU A 62 4.72 3.42 -8.54
N CYS A 63 4.55 2.25 -9.15
CA CYS A 63 5.13 1.94 -10.45
C CYS A 63 4.21 2.41 -11.58
N GLY A 64 4.73 3.24 -12.48
CA GLY A 64 4.12 3.51 -13.77
C GLY A 64 4.48 2.42 -14.79
N VAL A 65 3.65 2.24 -15.82
CA VAL A 65 3.97 1.41 -17.00
C VAL A 65 4.50 2.32 -18.10
N LEU A 66 5.73 2.07 -18.58
CA LEU A 66 6.41 2.81 -19.66
C LEU A 66 5.82 2.50 -21.05
N GLY A 67 4.50 2.33 -21.16
CA GLY A 67 3.82 1.92 -22.38
C GLY A 67 2.38 2.41 -22.51
N ASP A 68 1.78 2.99 -21.47
CA ASP A 68 0.37 3.44 -21.48
C ASP A 68 0.19 4.97 -21.36
N ARG A 69 1.25 5.77 -21.46
CA ARG A 69 1.11 7.22 -21.57
C ARG A 69 1.95 7.80 -22.71
N ALA A 70 1.41 7.65 -23.91
CA ALA A 70 1.52 8.63 -24.98
C ALA A 70 0.51 9.80 -24.82
N ALA A 71 -0.02 10.06 -23.62
CA ALA A 71 -0.95 11.16 -23.37
C ALA A 71 -0.92 11.59 -21.89
N ASP A 72 0.12 12.33 -21.52
CA ASP A 72 0.03 13.63 -20.84
C ASP A 72 1.46 14.17 -20.67
N MET A 73 1.98 14.72 -21.78
CA MET A 73 2.94 15.83 -21.72
C MET A 73 2.12 17.07 -21.35
N PRO A 74 2.64 17.91 -20.46
CA PRO A 74 3.50 19.00 -20.95
C PRO A 74 4.91 18.74 -20.43
N GLU A 75 5.83 18.35 -21.31
CA GLU A 75 6.67 19.28 -22.06
C GLU A 75 7.43 20.23 -21.13
N ALA A 76 8.74 19.98 -21.07
CA ALA A 76 9.69 20.74 -20.29
C ALA A 76 9.63 22.23 -20.62
N VAL A 77 9.62 23.07 -19.59
CA VAL A 77 10.17 24.42 -19.70
C VAL A 77 11.23 24.59 -18.62
N ALA A 78 12.47 24.57 -19.08
CA ALA A 78 13.61 25.05 -18.33
C ALA A 78 13.42 26.55 -18.04
N THR A 79 13.49 26.91 -16.76
CA THR A 79 13.83 28.27 -16.32
C THR A 79 14.46 28.17 -14.92
N GLU A 80 15.79 28.13 -14.86
CA GLU A 80 16.55 28.71 -13.75
C GLU A 80 16.54 30.27 -13.90
N PRO A 81 17.13 31.05 -12.99
CA PRO A 81 16.95 31.15 -11.53
C PRO A 81 16.78 32.63 -11.09
N THR A 82 16.15 32.92 -9.95
CA THR A 82 16.38 34.16 -9.16
C THR A 82 15.65 34.02 -7.82
N ALA A 83 16.37 33.70 -6.74
CA ALA A 83 16.96 34.64 -5.78
C ALA A 83 15.98 35.08 -4.68
N THR A 84 16.08 34.47 -3.49
CA THR A 84 16.63 35.09 -2.24
C THR A 84 15.47 35.70 -1.43
N SER A 85 15.24 35.42 -0.14
CA SER A 85 16.14 35.30 1.02
C SER A 85 15.39 34.60 2.18
N ALA A 86 16.04 33.72 2.95
CA ALA A 86 16.55 33.96 4.32
C ALA A 86 15.42 34.04 5.38
N ASP A 87 15.46 33.42 6.56
CA ASP A 87 16.55 32.88 7.36
C ASP A 87 15.96 32.05 8.54
N GLU A 88 16.83 31.47 9.36
CA GLU A 88 16.64 30.85 10.69
C GLU A 88 16.16 29.39 10.78
N GLU A 89 17.14 28.52 10.61
CA GLU A 89 17.58 27.56 11.65
C GLU A 89 16.97 27.77 13.05
N LYS A 90 16.23 26.77 13.55
CA LYS A 90 16.31 26.37 14.97
C LYS A 90 16.31 24.85 15.09
N THR A 91 17.53 24.32 15.14
CA THR A 91 18.05 23.25 16.01
C THR A 91 17.08 22.20 16.57
N VAL A 92 17.46 20.95 16.35
CA VAL A 92 16.74 19.69 16.53
C VAL A 92 16.54 19.24 18.00
N ASP A 93 17.05 19.96 19.00
CA ASP A 93 17.20 19.42 20.36
C ASP A 93 16.14 19.82 21.41
N GLN A 94 15.11 20.62 21.07
CA GLN A 94 14.14 21.11 22.07
C GLN A 94 12.70 20.60 21.90
N LYS A 95 12.42 19.66 20.99
CA LYS A 95 11.06 19.11 20.78
C LYS A 95 10.76 17.80 21.52
N ILE A 96 11.76 17.18 22.15
CA ILE A 96 11.60 15.85 22.79
C ILE A 96 10.95 15.96 24.19
N ARG A 97 10.95 17.12 24.85
CA ARG A 97 10.56 17.22 26.27
C ARG A 97 9.12 17.68 26.54
N GLU A 98 8.36 18.03 25.50
CA GLU A 98 7.00 18.60 25.65
C GLU A 98 5.96 17.99 24.71
N ALA A 99 6.26 16.85 24.08
CA ALA A 99 5.25 16.02 23.44
C ALA A 99 4.51 15.23 24.53
N LYS A 100 3.58 15.93 25.19
CA LYS A 100 2.48 15.34 25.93
C LYS A 100 1.94 14.20 25.08
N VAL A 101 1.99 12.98 25.62
CA VAL A 101 1.39 11.77 25.06
C VAL A 101 -0.10 12.07 24.87
N TYR A 102 -0.44 12.63 23.71
CA TYR A 102 -1.77 12.62 23.18
C TYR A 102 -1.85 11.29 22.45
N VAL A 103 -2.36 10.27 23.13
CA VAL A 103 -2.96 9.14 22.44
C VAL A 103 -4.16 9.74 21.71
N PRO A 104 -4.16 9.91 20.38
CA PRO A 104 -5.44 10.09 19.72
C PRO A 104 -6.18 8.77 19.93
N GLU A 105 -7.15 8.78 20.85
CA GLU A 105 -8.22 7.79 20.84
C GLU A 105 -8.69 7.65 19.39
N ALA A 106 -8.67 6.41 18.89
CA ALA A 106 -9.44 5.92 17.77
C ALA A 106 -9.87 6.99 16.75
N SER A 107 -8.94 7.39 15.88
CA SER A 107 -9.39 7.80 14.55
C SER A 107 -10.08 6.58 13.96
N GLU A 108 -11.42 6.62 13.84
CA GLU A 108 -12.21 5.49 13.34
C GLU A 108 -11.53 4.93 12.09
N PRO A 109 -11.08 3.66 12.11
CA PRO A 109 -10.39 3.09 10.97
C PRO A 109 -11.33 3.22 9.78
N LYS A 110 -10.89 3.91 8.72
CA LYS A 110 -11.62 4.03 7.46
C LYS A 110 -12.17 2.65 7.12
N ARG A 111 -13.49 2.47 7.13
CA ARG A 111 -14.09 1.17 6.86
C ARG A 111 -13.71 0.76 5.45
N THR A 112 -12.88 -0.28 5.34
CA THR A 112 -12.51 -0.91 4.07
C THR A 112 -13.22 -2.25 3.96
N ILE A 113 -13.40 -2.75 2.73
CA ILE A 113 -13.95 -4.08 2.49
C ILE A 113 -13.17 -5.15 3.27
N GLY A 114 -11.83 -5.02 3.32
CA GLY A 114 -10.96 -5.96 4.04
C GLY A 114 -11.15 -5.92 5.55
N SER A 115 -11.28 -4.74 6.14
CA SER A 115 -11.54 -4.60 7.59
C SER A 115 -12.93 -5.08 7.97
N LEU A 116 -13.94 -4.79 7.14
CA LEU A 116 -15.31 -5.27 7.34
C LEU A 116 -15.38 -6.80 7.27
N VAL A 117 -14.77 -7.41 6.24
CA VAL A 117 -14.74 -8.89 6.12
C VAL A 117 -14.02 -9.52 7.31
N GLN A 118 -12.95 -8.92 7.81
CA GLN A 118 -12.23 -9.42 8.98
C GLN A 118 -13.10 -9.38 10.24
N GLU A 119 -13.80 -8.28 10.47
CA GLU A 119 -14.74 -8.11 11.59
C GLU A 119 -15.85 -9.16 11.53
N LEU A 120 -16.51 -9.30 10.37
CA LEU A 120 -17.60 -10.25 10.17
C LEU A 120 -17.15 -11.72 10.21
N LEU A 121 -15.87 -12.00 9.94
CA LEU A 121 -15.33 -13.36 10.04
C LEU A 121 -15.14 -13.82 11.49
N MET A 122 -15.01 -12.90 12.45
CA MET A 122 -14.90 -13.20 13.88
C MET A 122 -16.26 -13.56 14.49
N ASP A 123 -17.38 -13.15 13.89
CA ASP A 123 -18.71 -13.44 14.39
C ASP A 123 -19.15 -14.87 14.00
N GLU A 124 -19.12 -15.81 14.95
CA GLU A 124 -19.51 -17.20 14.76
C GLU A 124 -20.92 -17.40 14.17
N ALA A 125 -21.84 -16.45 14.36
CA ALA A 125 -23.21 -16.55 13.87
C ALA A 125 -23.32 -16.37 12.34
N LEU A 126 -22.33 -15.73 11.69
CA LEU A 126 -22.43 -15.34 10.29
C LEU A 126 -21.82 -16.36 9.32
N GLY A 127 -22.65 -16.99 8.48
CA GLY A 127 -22.16 -17.80 7.36
C GLY A 127 -21.43 -16.97 6.31
N TYR A 128 -20.58 -17.59 5.48
CA TYR A 128 -19.85 -16.85 4.43
C TYR A 128 -20.76 -16.13 3.43
N GLU A 129 -21.97 -16.63 3.20
CA GLU A 129 -22.97 -16.00 2.34
C GLU A 129 -23.50 -14.70 2.99
N ALA A 130 -23.87 -14.76 4.27
CA ALA A 130 -24.29 -13.58 5.03
C ALA A 130 -23.19 -12.50 5.10
N ILE A 131 -21.92 -12.91 5.20
CA ILE A 131 -20.78 -11.98 5.16
C ILE A 131 -20.70 -11.28 3.80
N VAL A 132 -20.93 -12.01 2.69
CA VAL A 132 -20.93 -11.40 1.35
C VAL A 132 -22.08 -10.42 1.20
N ASP A 133 -23.27 -10.78 1.64
CA ASP A 133 -24.45 -9.92 1.55
C ASP A 133 -24.25 -8.61 2.33
N GLN A 134 -23.68 -8.70 3.53
CA GLN A 134 -23.41 -7.52 4.36
C GLN A 134 -22.32 -6.63 3.75
N VAL A 135 -21.29 -7.23 3.13
CA VAL A 135 -20.27 -6.46 2.42
C VAL A 135 -20.83 -5.80 1.17
N MET A 136 -21.72 -6.45 0.42
CA MET A 136 -22.37 -5.85 -0.75
C MET A 136 -23.38 -4.76 -0.37
N ALA A 137 -24.02 -4.89 0.81
CA ALA A 137 -24.92 -3.86 1.33
C ALA A 137 -24.15 -2.57 1.71
N GLU A 138 -22.95 -2.71 2.27
CA GLU A 138 -22.11 -1.57 2.66
C GLU A 138 -21.24 -1.04 1.49
N PHE A 139 -20.86 -1.91 0.55
CA PHE A 139 -20.07 -1.60 -0.63
C PHE A 139 -20.72 -2.19 -1.90
N PRO A 140 -21.66 -1.48 -2.54
CA PRO A 140 -22.39 -2.00 -3.70
C PRO A 140 -21.51 -2.26 -4.92
N ASP A 141 -20.38 -1.56 -5.04
CA ASP A 141 -19.40 -1.76 -6.13
C ASP A 141 -18.41 -2.92 -5.85
N ALA A 142 -18.51 -3.57 -4.67
CA ALA A 142 -17.59 -4.63 -4.29
C ALA A 142 -17.86 -5.93 -5.06
N LYS A 143 -16.79 -6.53 -5.60
CA LYS A 143 -16.82 -7.85 -6.25
C LYS A 143 -16.53 -9.00 -5.28
N THR A 144 -16.94 -8.86 -4.03
CA THR A 144 -16.71 -9.86 -2.99
C THR A 144 -17.48 -11.14 -3.30
N SER A 145 -16.86 -12.28 -3.02
CA SER A 145 -17.46 -13.59 -3.23
C SER A 145 -17.14 -14.51 -2.05
N VAL A 146 -17.96 -15.54 -1.86
CA VAL A 146 -17.76 -16.56 -0.82
C VAL A 146 -16.35 -17.17 -0.89
N ARG A 147 -15.82 -17.37 -2.10
CA ARG A 147 -14.46 -17.87 -2.31
C ARG A 147 -13.40 -16.89 -1.81
N SER A 148 -13.59 -15.59 -2.03
CA SER A 148 -12.67 -14.56 -1.56
C SER A 148 -12.70 -14.47 -0.02
N VAL A 149 -13.90 -14.45 0.59
CA VAL A 149 -14.08 -14.47 2.05
C VAL A 149 -13.45 -15.71 2.68
N ALA A 150 -13.67 -16.89 2.11
CA ALA A 150 -13.07 -18.13 2.60
C ALA A 150 -11.53 -18.14 2.51
N SER A 151 -10.96 -17.52 1.47
CA SER A 151 -9.50 -17.34 1.34
C SER A 151 -8.96 -16.41 2.42
N VAL A 152 -9.65 -15.31 2.72
CA VAL A 152 -9.28 -14.38 3.80
C VAL A 152 -9.34 -15.09 5.15
N ALA A 153 -10.40 -15.84 5.41
CA ALA A 153 -10.54 -16.67 6.62
C ALA A 153 -9.38 -17.66 6.78
N ALA A 154 -8.99 -18.36 5.69
CA ALA A 154 -7.85 -19.28 5.72
C ALA A 154 -6.52 -18.58 6.03
N VAL A 155 -6.30 -17.39 5.47
CA VAL A 155 -5.12 -16.57 5.76
C VAL A 155 -5.11 -16.11 7.21
N LEU A 156 -6.25 -15.70 7.76
CA LEU A 156 -6.38 -15.28 9.15
C LEU A 156 -6.10 -16.44 10.12
N ARG A 157 -6.65 -17.63 9.88
CA ARG A 157 -6.31 -18.84 10.66
C ARG A 157 -4.82 -19.17 10.60
N LYS A 158 -4.21 -19.04 9.42
CA LYS A 158 -2.75 -19.24 9.25
C LYS A 158 -1.93 -18.22 10.04
N LYS A 159 -2.45 -17.01 10.23
CA LYS A 159 -1.83 -15.95 11.05
C LYS A 159 -2.11 -16.11 12.55
N GLY A 160 -2.85 -17.14 12.96
CA GLY A 160 -3.18 -17.41 14.36
C GLY A 160 -4.43 -16.69 14.87
N ALA A 161 -5.22 -16.07 13.99
CA ALA A 161 -6.50 -15.51 14.39
C ALA A 161 -7.54 -16.63 14.58
N ASP A 162 -8.36 -16.50 15.63
CA ASP A 162 -9.40 -17.47 15.98
C ASP A 162 -10.64 -17.29 15.10
N VAL A 163 -10.51 -17.72 13.83
CA VAL A 163 -11.59 -17.63 12.85
C VAL A 163 -12.31 -18.99 12.76
N PRO A 164 -13.61 -19.07 13.08
CA PRO A 164 -14.37 -20.31 13.12
C PRO A 164 -14.28 -21.08 11.81
N MET A 165 -14.04 -22.39 11.88
CA MET A 165 -13.89 -23.24 10.70
C MET A 165 -15.26 -23.61 10.12
N ARG A 166 -15.83 -22.70 9.32
CA ARG A 166 -17.12 -22.89 8.64
C ARG A 166 -16.96 -23.90 7.50
N ARG A 167 -17.29 -25.17 7.77
CA ARG A 167 -17.48 -26.19 6.72
C ARG A 167 -18.84 -25.96 6.06
N LYS A 168 -18.90 -26.09 4.73
CA LYS A 168 -20.18 -26.19 4.02
C LYS A 168 -20.96 -27.38 4.57
N THR A 169 -22.13 -27.14 5.14
CA THR A 169 -23.15 -28.18 5.29
C THR A 169 -23.49 -28.65 3.88
N LYS A 170 -23.39 -29.96 3.66
CA LYS A 170 -23.73 -30.61 2.41
C LYS A 170 -25.27 -30.54 2.29
N GLY A 171 -25.76 -29.58 1.51
CA GLY A 171 -27.15 -29.48 1.09
C GLY A 171 -27.22 -29.75 -0.41
#